data_AF-A0A7S1PKP8-F1
#
_entry.id   AF-A0A7S1PKP8-F1
#
_cell.length_a   1.000
_cell.length_b   1.000
_cell.length_c   1.000
_cell.angle_alpha   90.00
_cell.angle_beta   90.00
_cell.angle_gamma   90.00
#
_symmetry.space_group_name_H-M   'P 1'
#
loop_
_entity.id
_entity.type
_entity.pdbx_description
1 polymer ?
#
loop_
_entity_poly.entity_id
_entity_poly.type
_entity_poly.pdbx_seq_one_letter_code
_entity_poly.pdbx_strand_id
1 'polypeptide(L)'
;EQFVNARPEFARHFLRETDGRVRAVMNEFRLEIADSSGLGAALEVMRAWDDHVAAQNDAASIRAGRAWHTSSLWVRVEAQHSIISSTANIIFISVAVGFLAMVFFTR
;
A
#
# COMPACT_ATOMS: atom_id res chain seq x y z
N GLU A 1 -10.81 -28.44 2.93
CA GLU A 1 -9.75 -29.19 2.22
C GLU A 1 -10.19 -29.79 0.89
N GLN A 2 -11.44 -30.26 0.76
CA GLN A 2 -11.96 -30.80 -0.51
C GLN A 2 -11.83 -29.84 -1.70
N PHE A 3 -12.04 -28.53 -1.53
CA PHE A 3 -11.98 -27.57 -2.65
C PHE A 3 -10.59 -27.46 -3.29
N VAL A 4 -9.53 -27.26 -2.50
CA VAL A 4 -8.17 -27.10 -3.02
C VAL A 4 -7.64 -28.41 -3.62
N ASN A 5 -8.01 -29.56 -3.03
CA ASN A 5 -7.64 -30.87 -3.57
C ASN A 5 -8.44 -31.22 -4.84
N ALA A 6 -9.68 -30.75 -4.97
CA ALA A 6 -10.51 -30.93 -6.17
C ALA A 6 -10.14 -29.95 -7.31
N ARG A 7 -9.39 -28.89 -7.00
CA ARG A 7 -9.04 -27.81 -7.93
C ARG A 7 -7.55 -27.42 -7.80
N PRO A 8 -6.63 -28.29 -8.23
CA PRO A 8 -5.19 -28.07 -8.10
C PRO A 8 -4.70 -26.79 -8.82
N GLU A 9 -5.45 -26.31 -9.81
CA GLU A 9 -5.17 -25.05 -10.52
C GLU A 9 -5.12 -23.83 -9.60
N PHE A 10 -5.84 -23.86 -8.48
CA PHE A 10 -5.86 -22.76 -7.52
C PHE A 10 -4.85 -22.93 -6.37
N ALA A 11 -4.15 -24.06 -6.29
CA ALA A 11 -3.26 -24.36 -5.16
C ALA A 11 -2.19 -23.27 -4.94
N ARG A 12 -1.70 -22.63 -6.02
CA ARG A 12 -0.74 -21.51 -5.96
C ARG A 12 -1.27 -20.26 -5.26
N HIS A 13 -2.59 -20.10 -5.16
CA HIS A 13 -3.23 -18.96 -4.51
C HIS A 13 -3.44 -19.20 -3.01
N PHE A 14 -3.13 -20.39 -2.49
CA PHE A 14 -3.31 -20.73 -1.08
C PHE A 14 -1.98 -21.04 -0.41
N LEU A 15 -1.68 -20.32 0.67
CA LEU A 15 -0.61 -20.71 1.58
C LEU A 15 -1.16 -21.80 2.51
N ARG A 16 -0.54 -22.98 2.50
CA ARG A 16 -0.96 -24.14 3.30
C ARG A 16 0.11 -24.53 4.33
N GLU A 17 -0.34 -24.96 5.50
CA GLU A 17 0.49 -25.63 6.50
C GLU A 17 0.60 -27.14 6.19
N THR A 18 1.59 -27.80 6.79
CA THR A 18 1.87 -29.23 6.61
C THR A 18 0.72 -30.13 7.08
N ASP A 19 -0.16 -29.62 7.94
CA ASP A 19 -1.37 -30.31 8.43
C ASP A 19 -2.57 -30.18 7.48
N GLY A 20 -2.44 -29.44 6.37
CA GLY A 20 -3.48 -29.24 5.37
C GLY A 20 -4.25 -27.92 5.49
N ARG A 21 -4.10 -27.17 6.59
CA ARG A 21 -4.83 -25.93 6.85
C ARG A 21 -4.38 -24.79 5.96
N VAL A 22 -5.34 -23.97 5.52
CA VAL A 22 -5.09 -22.75 4.75
C VAL A 22 -4.76 -21.61 5.72
N ARG A 23 -3.59 -21.00 5.55
CA ARG A 23 -3.10 -19.87 6.36
C ARG A 23 -3.34 -18.52 5.69
N ALA A 24 -3.24 -18.45 4.37
CA ALA A 24 -3.47 -17.22 3.61
C ALA A 24 -3.99 -17.53 2.21
N VAL A 25 -4.63 -16.52 1.60
CA VAL A 25 -5.12 -16.57 0.22
C VAL A 25 -4.57 -15.35 -0.52
N MET A 26 -4.14 -15.55 -1.76
CA MET A 26 -3.68 -14.49 -2.66
C MET A 26 -4.59 -14.42 -3.88
N ASN A 27 -5.22 -13.27 -4.08
CA ASN A 27 -6.01 -12.98 -5.28
C ASN A 27 -5.30 -11.91 -6.11
N GLU A 28 -5.25 -12.13 -7.42
CA GLU A 28 -4.63 -11.21 -8.36
C GLU A 28 -5.71 -10.41 -9.08
N PHE A 29 -5.50 -9.11 -9.19
CA PHE A 29 -6.35 -8.19 -9.94
C PHE A 29 -5.50 -7.49 -11.00
N ARG A 30 -6.08 -7.28 -12.18
CA ARG A 30 -5.47 -6.47 -13.24
C ARG A 30 -6.22 -5.16 -13.34
N LEU A 31 -5.49 -4.06 -13.22
CA LEU A 31 -6.01 -2.71 -13.37
C LEU A 31 -5.60 -2.18 -14.75
N GLU A 32 -6.50 -1.44 -15.40
CA GLU A 32 -6.22 -0.76 -16.67
C GLU A 32 -5.47 0.56 -16.41
N ILE A 33 -4.27 0.44 -15.84
CA ILE A 33 -3.35 1.56 -15.62
C ILE A 33 -1.99 1.18 -16.20
N ALA A 34 -1.42 2.07 -17.01
CA ALA A 34 -0.08 1.87 -17.52
C ALA A 34 0.95 2.08 -16.40
N ASP A 35 2.01 1.27 -16.34
CA ASP A 35 3.13 1.50 -15.41
C ASP A 35 3.86 2.84 -15.64
N SER A 36 3.70 3.41 -16.85
CA SER A 36 4.19 4.73 -17.24
C SER A 36 3.27 5.88 -16.85
N SER A 37 2.13 5.61 -16.20
CA SER A 37 1.19 6.65 -15.77
C SER A 37 1.88 7.67 -14.86
N GLY A 38 1.42 8.91 -14.93
CA GLY A 38 1.92 9.98 -14.06
C GLY A 38 1.74 9.63 -12.58
N LEU A 39 2.70 10.04 -11.75
CA LEU A 39 2.72 9.74 -10.31
C LEU A 39 1.41 10.12 -9.60
N GLY A 40 0.80 11.26 -9.96
CA GLY A 40 -0.47 11.71 -9.39
C GLY A 40 -1.62 10.73 -9.67
N ALA A 41 -1.82 10.34 -10.93
CA ALA A 41 -2.86 9.40 -11.30
C ALA A 41 -2.65 8.02 -10.67
N ALA A 42 -1.40 7.54 -10.62
CA ALA A 42 -1.07 6.29 -9.96
C ALA A 42 -1.34 6.35 -8.44
N LEU A 43 -1.02 7.46 -7.78
CA LEU A 43 -1.33 7.69 -6.37
C LEU A 43 -2.84 7.73 -6.08
N GLU A 44 -3.62 8.35 -6.97
CA GLU A 44 -5.08 8.36 -6.83
C GLU A 44 -5.67 6.95 -6.94
N VAL A 45 -5.24 6.15 -7.91
CA VAL A 45 -5.69 4.76 -8.03
C VAL A 45 -5.23 3.92 -6.83
N MET A 46 -4.01 4.14 -6.33
CA MET A 46 -3.52 3.45 -5.12
C MET A 46 -4.43 3.72 -3.94
N ARG A 47 -4.75 4.99 -3.69
CA ARG A 47 -5.63 5.40 -2.58
C ARG A 47 -7.03 4.86 -2.74
N ALA A 48 -7.59 4.91 -3.95
CA ALA A 48 -8.90 4.32 -4.21
C ALA A 48 -8.91 2.80 -3.91
N TRP A 49 -7.79 2.13 -4.17
CA TRP A 49 -7.65 0.71 -3.86
C TRP A 49 -7.42 0.45 -2.35
N ASP A 50 -6.66 1.30 -1.66
CA ASP A 50 -6.54 1.29 -0.20
C ASP A 50 -7.91 1.40 0.46
N ASP A 51 -8.70 2.39 0.06
CA ASP A 51 -10.05 2.64 0.58
C ASP A 51 -10.98 1.46 0.30
N HIS A 52 -10.89 0.88 -0.90
CA HIS A 52 -11.65 -0.32 -1.25
C HIS A 52 -11.30 -1.50 -0.35
N VAL A 53 -10.01 -1.80 -0.17
CA VAL A 53 -9.55 -2.91 0.67
C VAL A 53 -9.92 -2.68 2.13
N ALA A 54 -9.82 -1.44 2.64
CA ALA A 54 -10.26 -1.08 3.98
C ALA A 54 -11.76 -1.34 4.17
N ALA A 55 -12.60 -0.88 3.24
CA ALA A 55 -14.05 -1.12 3.30
C ALA A 55 -14.39 -2.62 3.27
N GLN A 56 -13.69 -3.42 2.47
CA GLN A 56 -13.87 -4.88 2.45
C GLN A 56 -13.42 -5.53 3.76
N ASN A 57 -12.32 -5.07 4.35
CA ASN A 57 -11.85 -5.56 5.63
C ASN A 57 -12.85 -5.27 6.76
N ASP A 58 -13.45 -4.07 6.77
CA ASP A 58 -14.44 -3.66 7.76
C ASP A 58 -15.75 -4.45 7.63
N ALA A 59 -16.14 -4.80 6.40
CA ALA A 59 -17.33 -5.62 6.13
C ALA A 59 -17.08 -7.13 6.35
N ALA A 60 -15.83 -7.57 6.40
CA ALA A 60 -15.48 -8.98 6.50
C ALA A 60 -15.73 -9.55 7.91
N SER A 61 -15.92 -10.87 7.98
CA SER A 61 -15.95 -11.57 9.27
C SER A 61 -14.62 -11.39 10.03
N ILE A 62 -14.64 -11.57 11.35
CA ILE A 62 -13.47 -11.47 12.26
C ILE A 62 -12.22 -12.23 11.74
N ARG A 63 -12.42 -13.27 10.93
CA ARG A 63 -11.34 -14.11 10.38
C ARG A 63 -10.73 -13.62 9.06
N ALA A 64 -11.34 -12.64 8.39
CA ALA A 64 -10.97 -12.23 7.03
C ALA A 64 -10.72 -10.71 6.87
N GLY A 65 -10.87 -9.90 7.92
CA GLY A 65 -10.73 -8.43 7.87
C GLY A 65 -9.28 -7.89 7.94
N ARG A 66 -8.30 -8.62 7.41
CA ARG A 66 -6.87 -8.20 7.43
C ARG A 66 -6.20 -8.38 6.07
N ALA A 67 -6.95 -8.22 5.00
CA ALA A 67 -6.40 -8.21 3.64
C ALA A 67 -5.52 -6.97 3.44
N TRP A 68 -4.50 -7.13 2.62
CA TRP A 68 -3.63 -6.07 2.13
C TRP A 68 -3.37 -6.31 0.65
N HIS A 69 -2.88 -5.30 -0.05
CA HIS A 69 -2.61 -5.38 -1.48
C HIS A 69 -1.18 -4.91 -1.79
N THR A 70 -0.68 -5.30 -2.95
CA THR A 70 0.67 -4.94 -3.39
C THR A 70 0.74 -4.89 -4.90
N SER A 71 1.63 -4.04 -5.41
CA SER A 71 1.95 -3.91 -6.82
C SER A 71 3.34 -3.29 -6.95
N SER A 72 4.06 -3.63 -8.02
CA SER A 72 5.31 -2.95 -8.38
C SER A 72 5.11 -1.44 -8.55
N LEU A 73 3.94 -1.03 -9.05
CA LEU A 73 3.57 0.39 -9.20
C LEU A 73 3.41 1.07 -7.84
N TRP A 74 2.81 0.41 -6.85
CA TRP A 74 2.64 0.94 -5.48
C TRP A 74 3.97 1.23 -4.82
N VAL A 75 4.94 0.32 -4.94
CA VAL A 75 6.29 0.51 -4.39
C VAL A 75 6.92 1.80 -4.93
N ARG A 76 6.79 2.05 -6.24
CA ARG A 76 7.32 3.29 -6.85
C ARG A 76 6.60 4.52 -6.34
N VAL A 77 5.27 4.49 -6.30
CA VAL A 77 4.43 5.62 -5.89
C VAL A 77 4.70 6.00 -4.43
N GLU A 78 4.71 5.02 -3.53
CA GLU A 78 5.00 5.22 -2.10
C GLU A 78 6.39 5.81 -1.86
N ALA A 79 7.41 5.27 -2.56
CA ALA A 79 8.77 5.79 -2.45
C ALA A 79 8.84 7.27 -2.86
N GLN A 80 8.24 7.63 -4.00
CA GLN A 80 8.24 9.01 -4.47
C GLN A 80 7.44 9.95 -3.56
N HIS A 81 6.27 9.51 -3.07
CA HIS A 81 5.47 10.30 -2.14
C HIS A 81 6.21 10.54 -0.81
N SER A 82 6.87 9.52 -0.27
CA SER A 82 7.67 9.62 0.95
C SER A 82 8.84 10.59 0.81
N ILE A 83 9.54 10.56 -0.34
CA ILE A 83 10.63 11.48 -0.65
C ILE A 83 10.12 12.93 -0.69
N ILE A 84 9.02 13.18 -1.39
CA ILE A 84 8.43 14.53 -1.51
C ILE A 84 8.02 15.05 -0.13
N SER A 85 7.28 14.25 0.64
CA SER A 85 6.79 14.65 1.96
C SER A 85 7.94 14.92 2.94
N SER A 86 8.98 14.08 2.93
CA SER A 86 10.13 14.24 3.82
C SER A 86 10.95 15.48 3.45
N THR A 87 11.15 15.72 2.14
CA THR A 87 11.87 16.89 1.65
C THR A 87 11.15 18.19 2.02
N ALA A 88 9.82 18.23 1.86
CA ALA A 88 9.01 19.38 2.25
C ALA A 88 9.17 19.70 3.75
N ASN A 89 9.15 18.67 4.62
CA ASN A 89 9.35 18.84 6.06
C ASN A 89 10.76 19.37 6.39
N ILE A 90 11.81 18.83 5.74
CA ILE A 90 13.18 19.29 5.93
C ILE A 90 13.34 20.76 5.54
N ILE A 91 12.78 21.15 4.39
CA ILE A 91 12.80 22.55 3.92
C ILE A 91 12.10 23.45 4.94
N PHE A 92 10.90 23.06 5.38
CA PHE A 92 10.13 23.82 6.36
C PHE A 92 10.91 24.04 7.66
N ILE A 93 11.48 22.98 8.22
CA ILE A 93 12.29 23.06 9.45
C ILE A 93 13.52 23.96 9.22
N SER A 94 14.21 23.80 8.09
CA SER A 94 15.41 24.59 7.79
C SER A 94 15.11 26.08 7.68
N VAL A 95 14.01 26.45 7.01
CA VAL A 95 13.54 27.84 6.91
C VAL A 95 13.13 28.39 8.27
N ALA A 96 12.39 27.60 9.06
CA ALA A 96 11.94 28.01 10.39
C ALA A 96 13.13 28.26 11.33
N VAL A 97 14.11 27.36 11.37
CA VAL A 97 15.32 27.52 12.19
C VAL A 97 16.14 28.71 11.72
N GLY A 98 16.34 28.88 10.41
CA GLY A 98 17.06 30.02 9.86
C GLY A 98 16.39 31.35 10.21
N PHE A 99 15.06 31.42 10.11
CA PHE A 99 14.29 32.60 10.50
C PHE A 99 14.40 32.89 12.01
N LEU A 100 14.26 31.87 12.87
CA LEU A 100 14.40 32.03 14.32
C LEU A 100 15.79 32.50 14.72
N ALA A 101 16.85 31.98 14.09
CA ALA A 101 18.20 32.44 14.32
C ALA A 101 18.36 33.92 13.94
N MET A 102 17.84 34.32 12.77
CA MET A 102 17.89 35.72 12.31
C MET A 102 17.16 36.65 13.30
N VAL A 103 15.97 36.28 13.75
CA VAL A 103 15.21 37.07 14.73
C VAL A 103 15.95 37.17 16.07
N PHE A 104 16.58 36.08 16.54
CA PHE A 104 17.31 36.07 17.81
C PHE A 104 18.56 36.94 17.77
N PHE A 105 19.31 36.93 16.66
CA PHE A 105 20.55 37.71 16.53
C PHE A 105 20.33 39.17 16.11
N THR A 106 19.18 39.52 15.53
CA THR A 106 18.86 40.89 15.09
C THR A 106 18.12 41.70 16.17
N ARG A 107 17.81 41.08 17.31
CA ARG A 107 17.36 41.76 18.53
C ARG A 107 18.52 41.97 19.49
#